data_AF-A0AAW4QPD8-F1
#
_entry.id   AF-A0AAW4QPD8-F1
#
_cell.length_a   1.000
_cell.length_b   1.000
_cell.length_c   1.000
_cell.angle_alpha   90.00
_cell.angle_beta   90.00
_cell.angle_gamma   90.00
#
_symmetry.space_group_name_H-M   'P 1'
#
loop_
_entity.id
_entity.type
_entity.pdbx_description
1 polymer ?
#
loop_
_entity_poly.entity_id
_entity_poly.type
_entity_poly.pdbx_seq_one_letter_code
_entity_poly.pdbx_strand_id
1 'polypeptide(L)'
;MNRASCNIQLAFVYYVKYDKFFKGRGIIMKKYDPNQHYHIGYYEDGYDLEVTAYKRIHEPVWDAYIPHYEVDDFYKKVEEMKLGEYIDDYGIKVYSFSNDINDEEARTIFEKWLKTNGIV
;
A
#
# COMPACT_ATOMS: atom_id res chain seq x y z
N MET A 1 -35.12 2.90 27.11
CA MET A 1 -34.00 1.98 26.75
C MET A 1 -34.25 1.60 25.29
N ASN A 2 -33.42 1.89 24.28
CA ASN A 2 -31.96 1.82 24.17
C ASN A 2 -31.36 3.06 23.48
N ARG A 3 -30.29 3.62 24.07
CA ARG A 3 -29.38 4.55 23.41
C ARG A 3 -28.37 3.74 22.60
N ALA A 4 -28.56 3.67 21.28
CA ALA A 4 -27.53 3.24 20.33
C ALA A 4 -27.06 4.46 19.53
N SER A 5 -26.42 5.40 20.21
CA SER A 5 -25.63 6.47 19.60
C SER A 5 -24.28 6.49 20.31
N CYS A 6 -23.55 5.39 20.18
CA CYS A 6 -22.25 5.20 20.81
C CYS A 6 -21.15 5.20 19.73
N ASN A 7 -20.54 6.38 19.56
CA ASN A 7 -19.08 6.55 19.49
C ASN A 7 -18.29 6.28 18.21
N ILE A 8 -18.74 6.76 17.04
CA ILE A 8 -17.79 7.05 15.94
C ILE A 8 -16.88 8.24 16.31
N GLN A 9 -17.41 9.24 17.00
CA GLN A 9 -16.65 10.45 17.36
C GLN A 9 -15.59 10.21 18.44
N LEU A 10 -15.80 9.23 19.31
CA LEU A 10 -14.87 8.92 20.41
C LEU A 10 -13.66 8.10 19.94
N ALA A 11 -13.80 7.26 18.91
CA ALA A 11 -12.68 6.58 18.27
C ALA A 11 -11.73 7.57 17.57
N PHE A 12 -12.28 8.59 16.90
CA PHE A 12 -11.51 9.70 16.32
C PHE A 12 -10.69 10.44 17.38
N VAL A 13 -11.30 10.75 18.52
CA VAL A 13 -10.61 11.47 19.61
C VAL A 13 -9.52 10.63 20.27
N TYR A 14 -9.70 9.31 20.37
CA TYR A 14 -8.71 8.41 20.98
C TYR A 14 -7.46 8.21 20.11
N TYR A 15 -7.62 8.01 18.79
CA TYR A 15 -6.49 7.87 17.88
C TYR A 15 -5.68 9.17 17.76
N VAL A 16 -6.36 10.32 17.74
CA VAL A 16 -5.73 11.66 17.69
C VAL A 16 -4.92 11.98 18.96
N LYS A 17 -5.18 11.32 20.09
CA LYS A 17 -4.46 11.60 21.35
C LYS A 17 -3.10 10.91 21.44
N TYR A 18 -2.90 9.77 20.75
CA TYR A 18 -1.64 9.02 20.77
C TYR A 18 -0.55 9.61 19.85
N ASP A 19 -0.92 10.42 18.85
CA ASP A 19 0.03 11.10 17.96
C ASP A 19 0.48 12.49 18.46
N LYS A 20 -0.08 13.00 19.57
CA LYS A 20 0.17 14.39 20.05
C LYS A 20 1.59 14.65 20.59
N PHE A 21 2.49 13.68 20.58
CA PHE A 21 3.86 13.85 21.08
C PHE A 21 4.94 13.98 20.00
N PHE A 22 4.62 13.79 18.71
CA PHE A 22 5.62 13.89 17.64
C PHE A 22 5.47 15.17 16.81
N LYS A 23 6.30 16.15 17.20
CA LYS A 23 6.89 17.26 16.42
C LYS A 23 5.96 18.31 15.78
N GLY A 24 6.04 19.51 16.35
CA GLY A 24 5.87 20.83 15.75
C GLY A 24 5.19 20.98 14.38
N ARG A 25 3.97 21.56 14.41
CA ARG A 25 3.29 22.28 13.31
C ARG A 25 3.17 21.56 11.97
N GLY A 26 2.17 20.70 11.91
CA GLY A 26 1.56 20.15 10.70
C GLY A 26 0.94 18.82 11.09
N ILE A 27 -0.38 18.67 11.02
CA ILE A 27 -0.99 17.35 11.19
C ILE A 27 -0.57 16.57 9.95
N ILE A 28 0.53 15.80 10.02
CA ILE A 28 0.87 14.82 8.99
C ILE A 28 -0.20 13.74 9.12
N MET A 29 -1.29 13.91 8.39
CA MET A 29 -2.30 12.88 8.29
C MET A 29 -1.65 11.71 7.56
N LYS A 30 -1.44 10.59 8.26
CA LYS A 30 -0.86 9.39 7.66
C LYS A 30 -1.72 9.00 6.47
N LYS A 31 -1.10 8.79 5.31
CA LYS A 31 -1.80 8.40 4.08
C LYS A 31 -2.34 6.97 4.18
N TYR A 32 -1.60 6.09 4.87
CA TYR A 32 -1.89 4.66 4.97
C TYR A 32 -2.13 4.19 6.41
N ASP A 33 -2.98 3.18 6.57
CA ASP A 33 -3.21 2.50 7.86
C ASP A 33 -1.95 1.70 8.22
N PRO A 34 -1.24 2.02 9.32
CA PRO A 34 0.00 1.35 9.68
C PRO A 34 -0.19 -0.13 10.04
N ASN A 35 -1.43 -0.59 10.28
CA ASN A 35 -1.74 -1.96 10.65
C ASN A 35 -2.19 -2.81 9.45
N GLN A 36 -2.33 -2.22 8.26
CA GLN A 36 -2.83 -2.91 7.07
C GLN A 36 -1.85 -2.78 5.92
N HIS A 37 -1.12 -3.86 5.69
CA HIS A 37 -0.33 -4.08 4.49
C HIS A 37 -0.61 -5.49 3.95
N TYR A 38 -0.43 -5.67 2.65
CA TYR A 38 -0.73 -6.92 1.96
C TYR A 38 0.34 -7.21 0.92
N HIS A 39 0.92 -8.40 0.97
CA HIS A 39 1.97 -8.84 0.04
C HIS A 39 1.36 -9.57 -1.15
N ILE A 40 1.75 -9.19 -2.36
CA ILE A 40 1.27 -9.80 -3.61
C ILE A 40 2.48 -10.29 -4.37
N GLY A 41 2.62 -11.62 -4.46
CA GLY A 41 3.74 -12.27 -5.13
C GLY A 41 3.38 -12.89 -6.48
N TYR A 42 4.39 -13.01 -7.34
CA TYR A 42 4.39 -13.78 -8.58
C TYR A 42 5.60 -14.73 -8.55
N TYR A 43 5.31 -16.03 -8.49
CA TYR A 43 6.29 -17.10 -8.22
C TYR A 43 6.37 -18.15 -9.35
N GLU A 44 5.86 -17.81 -10.53
CA GLU A 44 5.82 -18.70 -11.69
C GLU A 44 7.05 -18.47 -12.59
N ASP A 45 7.33 -19.40 -13.49
CA ASP A 45 8.38 -19.28 -14.52
C ASP A 45 9.80 -18.97 -13.97
N GLY A 46 10.06 -19.35 -12.70
CA GLY A 46 11.34 -19.12 -12.03
C GLY A 46 11.52 -17.72 -11.44
N TYR A 47 10.47 -16.90 -11.47
CA TYR A 47 10.45 -15.58 -10.84
C TYR A 47 10.16 -15.67 -9.34
N ASP A 48 10.69 -14.69 -8.60
CA ASP A 48 10.40 -14.43 -7.20
C ASP A 48 10.19 -12.92 -7.06
N LEU A 49 9.01 -12.44 -7.46
CA LEU A 49 8.69 -11.01 -7.53
C LEU A 49 7.55 -10.70 -6.56
N GLU A 50 7.70 -9.65 -5.75
CA GLU A 50 6.69 -9.25 -4.78
C GLU A 50 6.46 -7.74 -4.75
N VAL A 51 5.22 -7.33 -4.52
CA VAL A 51 4.87 -5.97 -4.14
C VAL A 51 4.17 -5.94 -2.79
N THR A 52 4.38 -4.86 -2.04
CA THR A 52 3.64 -4.57 -0.80
C THR A 52 2.58 -3.52 -1.08
N ALA A 53 1.32 -3.85 -0.82
CA ALA A 53 0.18 -2.95 -0.92
C ALA A 53 -0.18 -2.36 0.45
N TYR A 54 -0.40 -1.04 0.50
CA TYR A 54 -0.81 -0.32 1.70
C TYR A 54 -2.20 0.27 1.55
N LYS A 55 -3.03 0.12 2.58
CA LYS A 55 -4.42 0.62 2.57
C LYS A 55 -4.49 2.11 2.89
N ARG A 56 -5.12 2.91 2.04
CA ARG A 56 -5.38 4.32 2.34
C ARG A 56 -6.37 4.45 3.51
N ILE A 57 -6.14 5.39 4.43
CA ILE A 57 -6.99 5.54 5.63
C ILE A 57 -8.40 6.02 5.28
N HIS A 58 -8.53 6.88 4.27
CA HIS A 58 -9.78 7.60 3.96
C HIS A 58 -10.43 7.19 2.65
N GLU A 59 -9.86 6.19 1.96
CA GLU A 59 -10.33 5.73 0.66
C GLU A 59 -10.35 4.20 0.62
N PRO A 60 -11.32 3.57 -0.05
CA PRO A 60 -11.36 2.12 -0.24
C PRO A 60 -10.35 1.68 -1.32
N VAL A 61 -9.11 2.12 -1.19
CA VAL A 61 -8.05 1.95 -2.19
C VAL A 61 -6.78 1.46 -1.51
N TRP A 62 -6.11 0.53 -2.18
CA TRP A 62 -4.77 0.07 -1.87
C TRP A 62 -3.80 0.62 -2.92
N ASP A 63 -2.61 1.03 -2.47
CA ASP A 63 -1.49 1.38 -3.35
C ASP A 63 -0.42 0.31 -3.25
N ALA A 64 -0.03 -0.26 -4.39
CA ALA A 64 1.02 -1.27 -4.49
C ALA A 64 2.38 -0.63 -4.74
N TYR A 65 3.37 -1.08 -3.97
CA TYR A 65 4.74 -0.60 -3.99
C TYR A 65 5.71 -1.74 -4.23
N ILE A 66 6.72 -1.48 -5.05
CA ILE A 66 7.94 -2.27 -5.02
C ILE A 66 8.80 -1.69 -3.89
N PRO A 67 9.06 -2.46 -2.82
CA PRO A 67 9.79 -1.97 -1.67
C PRO A 67 11.24 -1.65 -2.04
N HIS A 68 11.74 -0.50 -1.58
CA HIS A 68 13.16 -0.13 -1.79
C HIS A 68 14.13 -0.93 -0.91
N TYR A 69 13.66 -1.64 0.13
CA TYR A 69 14.55 -2.41 1.00
C TYR A 69 15.13 -3.66 0.30
N GLU A 70 14.53 -4.10 -0.81
CA GLU A 70 15.03 -5.16 -1.69
C GLU A 70 15.53 -4.50 -2.97
N VAL A 71 16.70 -3.84 -2.94
CA VAL A 71 17.35 -3.28 -4.15
C VAL A 71 17.91 -4.41 -5.02
N ASP A 72 17.04 -5.32 -5.38
CA ASP A 72 17.26 -6.47 -6.24
C ASP A 72 17.15 -6.05 -7.72
N ASP A 73 17.26 -7.04 -8.61
CA ASP A 73 17.17 -6.80 -10.04
C ASP A 73 15.76 -6.34 -10.46
N PHE A 74 14.72 -6.67 -9.69
CA PHE A 74 13.35 -6.25 -9.97
C PHE A 74 13.15 -4.76 -9.69
N TYR A 75 13.57 -4.26 -8.53
CA TYR A 75 13.50 -2.84 -8.20
C TYR A 75 14.24 -2.00 -9.23
N LYS A 76 15.49 -2.37 -9.54
CA LYS A 76 16.33 -1.63 -10.51
C LYS A 76 15.72 -1.64 -11.90
N LYS A 77 15.23 -2.79 -12.37
CA LYS A 77 14.55 -2.90 -13.67
C LYS A 77 13.35 -1.95 -13.74
N VAL A 78 12.54 -1.87 -12.69
CA VAL A 78 11.38 -0.98 -12.65
C VAL A 78 11.77 0.49 -12.58
N GLU A 79 12.83 0.82 -11.84
CA GLU A 79 13.41 2.17 -11.81
C GLU A 79 13.94 2.61 -13.18
N GLU A 80 14.74 1.77 -13.84
CA GLU A 80 15.32 2.02 -15.17
C GLU A 80 14.22 2.21 -16.24
N MET A 81 13.18 1.38 -16.16
CA MET A 81 12.01 1.46 -17.04
C MET A 81 11.05 2.60 -16.68
N LYS A 82 11.26 3.29 -15.55
CA LYS A 82 10.44 4.41 -15.06
C LYS A 82 8.95 4.06 -14.91
N LEU A 83 8.64 2.87 -14.40
CA LEU A 83 7.27 2.34 -14.33
C LEU A 83 6.49 2.73 -13.06
N GLY A 84 6.81 3.87 -12.44
CA GLY A 84 6.14 4.29 -11.22
C GLY A 84 6.68 5.58 -10.63
N GLU A 85 6.17 5.91 -9.45
CA GLU A 85 6.56 7.10 -8.69
C GLU A 85 7.26 6.68 -7.39
N TYR A 86 8.47 7.17 -7.16
CA TYR A 86 9.17 6.95 -5.91
C TYR A 86 8.52 7.75 -4.78
N ILE A 87 8.17 7.08 -3.69
CA ILE A 87 7.64 7.68 -2.46
C ILE A 87 8.56 7.27 -1.31
N ASP A 88 9.03 8.28 -0.57
CA ASP A 88 9.87 8.09 0.62
C ASP A 88 9.22 7.15 1.63
N ASP A 89 10.02 6.34 2.33
CA ASP A 89 9.61 5.27 3.26
C ASP A 89 8.79 4.10 2.67
N TYR A 90 8.37 4.14 1.40
CA TYR A 90 7.56 3.08 0.77
C TYR A 90 8.26 2.39 -0.42
N GLY A 91 8.90 3.15 -1.31
CA GLY A 91 9.50 2.64 -2.55
C GLY A 91 8.77 3.13 -3.80
N ILE A 92 8.78 2.35 -4.89
CA ILE A 92 8.19 2.76 -6.16
C ILE A 92 6.72 2.34 -6.20
N LYS A 93 5.80 3.31 -6.20
CA LYS A 93 4.38 3.07 -6.42
C LYS A 93 4.15 2.70 -7.88
N VAL A 94 3.57 1.52 -8.12
CA VAL A 94 3.35 0.98 -9.47
C VAL A 94 1.89 1.01 -9.92
N TYR A 95 0.95 0.74 -9.02
CA TYR A 95 -0.49 0.79 -9.32
C TYR A 95 -1.34 0.93 -8.04
N SER A 96 -2.65 1.11 -8.24
CA SER A 96 -3.66 1.19 -7.19
C SER A 96 -4.84 0.27 -7.51
N PHE A 97 -5.50 -0.28 -6.50
CA PHE A 97 -6.68 -1.15 -6.69
C PHE A 97 -7.73 -0.96 -5.58
N SER A 98 -8.97 -1.40 -5.84
CA SER A 98 -10.10 -1.27 -4.90
C SER A 98 -9.99 -2.25 -3.74
N ASN A 99 -10.54 -1.89 -2.58
CA ASN A 99 -10.65 -2.78 -1.41
C ASN A 99 -11.61 -3.96 -1.60
N ASP A 100 -12.41 -3.96 -2.68
CA ASP A 100 -13.44 -4.98 -2.93
C ASP A 100 -12.92 -6.20 -3.71
N ILE A 101 -11.60 -6.33 -3.86
CA ILE A 101 -10.98 -7.47 -4.56
C ILE A 101 -10.53 -8.55 -3.58
N ASN A 102 -10.52 -9.80 -4.05
CA ASN A 102 -9.96 -10.93 -3.32
C ASN A 102 -8.48 -11.19 -3.67
N ASP A 103 -7.86 -12.15 -2.98
CA ASP A 103 -6.44 -12.48 -3.15
C ASP A 103 -6.08 -12.94 -4.57
N GLU A 104 -6.95 -13.69 -5.23
CA GLU A 104 -6.76 -14.17 -6.61
C GLU A 104 -6.80 -13.01 -7.61
N GLU A 105 -7.75 -12.10 -7.43
CA GLU A 105 -7.85 -10.88 -8.24
C GLU A 105 -6.64 -9.97 -8.03
N ALA A 106 -6.15 -9.84 -6.80
CA ALA A 106 -4.95 -9.07 -6.50
C ALA A 106 -3.70 -9.62 -7.21
N ARG A 107 -3.52 -10.95 -7.19
CA ARG A 107 -2.45 -11.63 -7.94
C ARG A 107 -2.61 -11.45 -9.46
N THR A 108 -3.83 -11.58 -9.97
CA THR A 108 -4.12 -11.39 -11.40
C THR A 108 -3.78 -9.97 -11.86
N ILE A 109 -4.07 -8.95 -11.05
CA ILE A 109 -3.70 -7.56 -11.33
C ILE A 109 -2.19 -7.40 -11.38
N PHE A 110 -1.47 -7.99 -10.42
CA PHE A 110 -0.01 -7.91 -10.38
C PHE A 110 0.63 -8.61 -11.60
N GLU A 111 0.22 -9.84 -11.89
CA GLU A 111 0.67 -10.59 -13.06
C GLU A 111 0.40 -9.82 -14.36
N LYS A 112 -0.80 -9.25 -14.50
CA LYS A 112 -1.14 -8.42 -15.66
C LYS A 112 -0.24 -7.20 -15.77
N TRP A 113 0.08 -6.55 -14.65
CA TRP A 113 1.00 -5.42 -14.64
C TRP A 113 2.41 -5.84 -15.07
N LEU A 114 2.93 -6.96 -14.56
CA LEU A 114 4.23 -7.51 -14.96
C LEU A 114 4.29 -7.77 -16.48
N LYS A 115 3.31 -8.49 -17.02
CA LYS A 115 3.22 -8.83 -18.45
C LYS A 115 3.06 -7.60 -19.34
N THR A 116 2.22 -6.65 -18.92
CA THR A 116 1.97 -5.42 -19.69
C THR A 116 3.25 -4.59 -19.84
N ASN A 117 4.11 -4.61 -18.82
CA ASN A 117 5.35 -3.87 -18.81
C ASN A 117 6.56 -4.68 -19.32
N GLY A 118 6.39 -5.92 -19.78
CA GLY A 118 7.48 -6.77 -20.27
C GLY A 118 8.50 -7.14 -19.19
N ILE A 119 8.04 -7.23 -17.94
CA ILE A 119 8.89 -7.66 -16.82
C ILE A 119 9.03 -9.17 -16.83
N VAL A 120 7.91 -9.86 -17.09
CA VAL A 120 7.78 -11.31 -17.30
C VAL A 120 7.22 -11.60 -18.69
#